data_AF-A0A218Q5Z5-F1
#
_entry.id   AF-A0A218Q5Z5-F1
#
_cell.length_a   1.000
_cell.length_b   1.000
_cell.length_c   1.000
_cell.angle_alpha   90.00
_cell.angle_beta   90.00
_cell.angle_gamma   90.00
#
_symmetry.space_group_name_H-M   'P 1'
#
loop_
_entity.id
_entity.type
_entity.pdbx_description
1 polymer ?
#
loop_
_entity_poly.entity_id
_entity_poly.type
_entity_poly.pdbx_seq_one_letter_code
_entity_poly.pdbx_strand_id
1 'polypeptide(L)'
;MSQFTFLQAEFSSIYESAQKAVDAVHPDPRTACFYTRRALELTGNWLYKHDTSLELPYQDNLSALIHEPTFKTLVGEAIFNKARVIIKLASPCQNGKIVAFIPCQSGRV
;
A
#
# COMPACT_ATOMS: atom_id res chain seq x y z
N MET A 1 17.71 5.94 8.04
CA MET A 1 17.78 4.85 7.05
C MET A 1 16.36 4.39 6.78
N SER A 2 15.81 4.64 5.59
CA SER A 2 14.45 4.23 5.25
C SER A 2 14.46 2.78 4.74
N GLN A 3 13.49 1.97 5.16
CA GLN A 3 13.32 0.60 4.67
C GLN A 3 13.01 0.55 3.15
N PHE A 4 12.63 1.68 2.55
CA PHE A 4 12.14 1.76 1.18
C PHE A 4 13.16 2.35 0.20
N THR A 5 14.41 2.57 0.60
CA THR A 5 15.44 3.19 -0.27
C THR A 5 15.68 2.41 -1.57
N PHE A 6 15.41 1.10 -1.61
CA PHE A 6 15.49 0.31 -2.85
C PHE A 6 14.48 0.75 -3.92
N LEU A 7 13.33 1.30 -3.51
CA LEU A 7 12.30 1.82 -4.43
C LEU A 7 12.68 3.19 -5.00
N GLN A 8 13.67 3.89 -4.42
CA GLN A 8 14.00 5.25 -4.83
C GLN A 8 14.54 5.32 -6.27
N ALA A 9 15.24 4.27 -6.72
CA ALA A 9 15.88 4.24 -8.03
C ALA A 9 14.88 4.11 -9.19
N GLU A 10 13.85 3.27 -9.05
CA GLU A 10 12.89 2.98 -10.11
C GLU A 10 11.50 3.60 -9.85
N PHE A 11 11.18 3.92 -8.60
CA PHE A 11 9.83 4.26 -8.14
C PHE A 11 9.80 5.45 -7.18
N SER A 12 10.35 6.58 -7.61
CA SER A 12 10.49 7.79 -6.76
C SER A 12 9.17 8.31 -6.17
N SER A 13 8.07 8.28 -6.93
CA SER A 13 6.74 8.73 -6.50
C SER A 13 6.10 7.82 -5.45
N ILE A 14 6.32 6.50 -5.57
CA ILE A 14 5.87 5.49 -4.61
C ILE A 14 6.73 5.61 -3.34
N TYR A 15 8.04 5.78 -3.50
CA TYR A 15 8.97 6.01 -2.38
C TYR A 15 8.59 7.23 -1.55
N GLU A 16 8.30 8.37 -2.18
CA GLU A 16 7.91 9.59 -1.46
C GLU A 16 6.64 9.35 -0.62
N SER A 17 5.65 8.68 -1.20
CA SER A 17 4.39 8.36 -0.51
C SER A 17 4.60 7.35 0.62
N ALA A 18 5.40 6.30 0.41
CA ALA A 18 5.74 5.31 1.42
C ALA A 18 6.55 5.93 2.58
N GLN A 19 7.51 6.81 2.27
CA GLN A 19 8.30 7.53 3.26
C GLN A 19 7.40 8.40 4.15
N LYS A 20 6.52 9.21 3.52
CA LYS A 20 5.53 10.02 4.26
C LYS A 20 4.61 9.17 5.13
N ALA A 21 4.24 7.96 4.69
CA ALA A 21 3.44 7.04 5.49
C ALA A 21 4.19 6.54 6.74
N VAL A 22 5.47 6.21 6.60
CA VAL A 22 6.33 5.78 7.72
C VAL A 22 6.56 6.93 8.70
N ASP A 23 6.89 8.11 8.21
CA ASP A 23 7.10 9.29 9.06
C ASP A 23 5.83 9.68 9.81
N ALA A 24 4.66 9.54 9.18
CA ALA A 24 3.37 9.84 9.78
C ALA A 24 2.86 8.76 10.75
N VAL A 25 3.45 7.56 10.79
CA VAL A 25 2.87 6.43 11.54
C VAL A 25 2.84 6.64 13.06
N HIS A 26 3.83 7.37 13.58
CA HIS A 26 3.93 7.73 15.00
C HIS A 26 3.13 8.99 15.37
N PRO A 27 3.22 10.11 14.61
CA PRO A 27 2.53 11.34 14.97
C PRO A 27 1.05 11.38 14.57
N ASP A 28 0.68 10.88 13.38
CA ASP A 28 -0.71 10.90 12.90
C ASP A 28 -1.02 9.66 12.03
N PRO A 29 -1.56 8.60 12.64
CA PRO A 29 -1.80 7.36 11.93
C PRO A 29 -2.89 7.44 10.84
N ARG A 30 -3.74 8.49 10.85
CA ARG A 30 -4.72 8.73 9.78
C ARG A 30 -4.02 9.19 8.50
N THR A 31 -3.09 10.13 8.64
CA THR A 31 -2.24 10.63 7.55
C THR A 31 -1.35 9.51 7.01
N ALA A 32 -0.82 8.65 7.89
CA ALA A 32 -0.08 7.46 7.46
C ALA A 32 -0.93 6.55 6.56
N CYS A 33 -2.19 6.30 6.93
CA CYS A 33 -3.09 5.48 6.16
C CYS A 33 -3.42 6.09 4.78
N PHE A 34 -3.62 7.42 4.73
CA PHE A 34 -3.84 8.15 3.49
C PHE A 34 -2.66 8.00 2.51
N TYR A 35 -1.43 8.23 3.00
CA TYR A 35 -0.22 8.08 2.18
C TYR A 35 0.04 6.63 1.77
N THR A 36 -0.27 5.65 2.64
CA THR A 36 -0.15 4.23 2.29
C THR A 36 -1.11 3.85 1.16
N ARG A 37 -2.37 4.32 1.21
CA ARG A 37 -3.33 4.12 0.12
C ARG A 37 -2.84 4.76 -1.17
N ARG A 38 -2.34 6.01 -1.09
CA ARG A 38 -1.79 6.71 -2.25
C ARG A 38 -0.63 5.95 -2.88
N ALA A 39 0.28 5.39 -2.08
CA ALA A 39 1.36 4.56 -2.55
C ALA A 39 0.82 3.31 -3.29
N LEU A 40 -0.20 2.65 -2.75
CA LEU A 40 -0.82 1.48 -3.36
C LEU A 40 -1.53 1.80 -4.69
N GLU A 41 -2.15 2.96 -4.81
CA GLU A 41 -2.75 3.44 -6.07
C GLU A 41 -1.70 3.71 -7.14
N LEU A 42 -0.58 4.34 -6.77
CA LEU A 42 0.52 4.58 -7.68
C LEU A 42 1.17 3.27 -8.14
N THR A 43 1.39 2.33 -7.22
CA THR A 43 1.91 1.00 -7.54
C THR A 43 0.96 0.21 -8.43
N GLY A 44 -0.34 0.21 -8.12
CA GLY A 44 -1.36 -0.45 -8.94
C GLY A 44 -1.36 0.10 -10.36
N ASN A 45 -1.45 1.42 -10.53
CA ASN A 45 -1.44 2.04 -11.85
C ASN A 45 -0.14 1.76 -12.62
N TRP A 46 1.01 1.76 -11.94
CA TRP A 46 2.27 1.39 -12.60
C TRP A 46 2.25 -0.07 -13.06
N LEU A 47 1.76 -0.99 -12.23
CA LEU A 47 1.70 -2.41 -12.55
C LEU A 47 0.84 -2.67 -13.78
N TYR A 48 -0.36 -2.09 -13.85
CA TYR A 48 -1.24 -2.20 -15.02
C TYR A 48 -0.69 -1.50 -16.27
N LYS A 49 0.18 -0.51 -16.12
CA LYS A 49 0.88 0.14 -17.26
C LYS A 49 2.08 -0.65 -17.76
N HIS A 50 2.78 -1.34 -16.86
CA HIS A 50 4.02 -2.02 -17.19
C HIS A 50 3.79 -3.49 -17.60
N ASP A 51 2.77 -4.13 -17.04
CA ASP A 51 2.37 -5.49 -17.37
C ASP A 51 1.13 -5.49 -18.27
N THR A 52 1.34 -5.67 -19.57
CA THR A 52 0.27 -5.84 -20.57
C THR A 52 -0.47 -7.18 -20.44
N SER A 53 -0.01 -8.05 -19.55
CA SER A 53 -0.64 -9.33 -19.21
C SER A 53 -1.84 -9.16 -18.27
N LEU A 54 -2.02 -7.98 -17.68
CA LEU A 54 -3.14 -7.63 -16.81
C LEU A 54 -4.27 -7.00 -17.64
N GLU A 55 -5.43 -7.66 -17.66
CA GLU A 55 -6.64 -7.06 -18.21
C GLU A 55 -7.11 -5.93 -17.28
N LEU A 56 -7.15 -4.69 -17.77
CA LEU A 56 -7.73 -3.59 -17.00
C LEU A 56 -9.22 -3.89 -16.76
N PRO A 57 -9.69 -3.92 -15.51
CA PRO A 57 -11.10 -4.06 -15.22
C PRO A 57 -11.86 -2.83 -15.73
N TYR A 58 -13.16 -2.98 -15.95
CA TYR A 58 -14.06 -1.92 -16.44
C TYR A 58 -14.11 -0.66 -15.53
N GLN A 59 -13.59 -0.75 -14.30
CA GLN A 59 -13.48 0.36 -13.35
C GLN A 59 -12.04 0.57 -12.88
N ASP A 60 -11.53 1.79 -13.06
CA ASP A 60 -10.22 2.27 -12.58
C ASP A 60 -10.23 2.57 -11.06
N ASN A 61 -11.01 1.82 -10.29
CA ASN A 61 -11.08 1.97 -8.84
C ASN A 61 -10.08 1.00 -8.21
N LEU A 62 -9.29 1.44 -7.23
CA LEU A 62 -8.33 0.59 -6.50
C LEU A 62 -8.95 -0.72 -5.99
N SER A 63 -10.19 -0.65 -5.51
CA SER A 63 -10.95 -1.83 -5.08
C SER A 63 -11.22 -2.81 -6.23
N ALA A 64 -11.52 -2.32 -7.43
CA ALA A 64 -11.74 -3.16 -8.61
C ALA A 64 -10.42 -3.79 -9.08
N LEU A 65 -9.36 -2.97 -9.20
CA LEU A 65 -8.01 -3.44 -9.58
C LEU A 65 -7.49 -4.55 -8.67
N ILE A 66 -7.75 -4.46 -7.36
CA ILE A 66 -7.26 -5.47 -6.43
C ILE A 66 -8.07 -6.75 -6.48
N HIS A 67 -9.39 -6.69 -6.72
CA HIS A 67 -10.22 -7.90 -6.79
C HIS A 67 -9.99 -8.73 -8.07
N GLU A 68 -9.20 -8.24 -9.03
CA GLU A 68 -8.86 -9.00 -10.22
C GLU A 68 -8.00 -10.23 -9.91
N PRO A 69 -8.38 -11.43 -10.42
CA PRO A 69 -7.67 -12.67 -10.13
C PRO A 69 -6.27 -12.73 -10.77
N THR A 70 -6.07 -12.03 -11.88
CA THR A 70 -4.77 -11.87 -12.56
C THR A 70 -3.79 -11.07 -11.69
N PHE A 71 -4.26 -9.98 -11.07
CA PHE A 71 -3.49 -9.20 -10.11
C PHE A 71 -3.08 -10.05 -8.90
N LYS A 72 -4.01 -10.83 -8.33
CA LYS A 72 -3.72 -11.75 -7.22
C LYS A 72 -2.66 -12.79 -7.59
N THR A 73 -2.69 -13.28 -8.83
CA THR A 73 -1.72 -14.28 -9.32
C THR A 73 -0.34 -13.68 -9.53
N LEU A 74 -0.25 -12.47 -10.08
CA LEU A 74 1.01 -11.78 -10.37
C LEU A 74 1.71 -11.27 -9.11
N VAL A 75 0.96 -10.67 -8.19
CA VAL A 75 1.48 -10.08 -6.95
C VAL A 75 1.57 -11.10 -5.81
N GLY A 76 0.82 -12.20 -5.92
CA GLY A 76 0.78 -13.27 -4.91
C GLY A 76 -0.15 -12.96 -3.73
N GLU A 77 -0.66 -14.03 -3.13
CA GLU A 77 -1.70 -13.95 -2.10
C GLU A 77 -1.25 -13.20 -0.82
N ALA A 78 0.03 -13.30 -0.46
CA ALA A 78 0.57 -12.64 0.72
C ALA A 78 0.53 -11.11 0.60
N ILE A 79 0.88 -10.56 -0.56
CA ILE A 79 0.89 -9.11 -0.80
C ILE A 79 -0.54 -8.62 -1.03
N PHE A 80 -1.36 -9.38 -1.76
CA PHE A 80 -2.79 -9.11 -1.90
C PHE A 80 -3.50 -8.96 -0.54
N ASN A 81 -3.26 -9.90 0.38
CA ASN A 81 -3.85 -9.84 1.72
C ASN A 81 -3.42 -8.58 2.50
N LYS A 82 -2.15 -8.16 2.38
CA LYS A 82 -1.65 -6.91 2.99
C LYS A 82 -2.32 -5.67 2.38
N ALA A 83 -2.40 -5.60 1.05
CA ALA A 83 -3.06 -4.52 0.33
C ALA A 83 -4.54 -4.37 0.71
N ARG A 84 -5.24 -5.51 0.84
CA ARG A 84 -6.65 -5.55 1.28
C ARG A 84 -6.82 -5.01 2.69
N VAL A 85 -5.91 -5.34 3.61
CA VAL A 85 -5.92 -4.79 4.97
C VAL A 85 -5.73 -3.28 4.95
N ILE A 86 -4.77 -2.77 4.17
CA ILE A 86 -4.53 -1.33 4.03
C ILE A 86 -5.79 -0.60 3.53
N ILE A 87 -6.47 -1.13 2.50
CA ILE A 87 -7.68 -0.50 1.95
C ILE A 87 -8.85 -0.54 2.93
N LYS A 88 -8.99 -1.67 3.65
CA LYS A 88 -10.00 -1.81 4.69
C LYS A 88 -9.77 -0.80 5.83
N LEU A 89 -8.52 -0.54 6.19
CA LEU A 89 -8.15 0.45 7.20
C LEU A 89 -8.27 1.90 6.70
N ALA A 90 -8.08 2.14 5.39
CA ALA A 90 -8.17 3.45 4.75
C ALA A 90 -9.60 3.91 4.44
N SER A 91 -10.57 3.01 4.57
CA SER A 91 -12.00 3.37 4.58
C SER A 91 -12.30 4.21 5.82
N PRO A 92 -13.20 5.21 5.76
CA PRO A 92 -13.36 6.20 6.83
C PRO A 92 -13.50 5.51 8.19
N CYS A 93 -12.61 5.87 9.11
CA CYS A 93 -12.56 5.40 10.49
C CYS A 93 -13.94 5.55 11.17
N GLN A 94 -14.80 4.53 11.08
CA GLN A 94 -16.04 4.48 11.87
C GLN A 94 -15.84 3.87 13.25
N ASN A 95 -14.67 3.32 13.57
CA ASN A 95 -14.37 2.88 14.92
C ASN A 95 -12.87 3.02 15.18
N GLY A 96 -12.52 3.82 16.19
CA GLY A 96 -11.16 4.23 16.57
C GLY A 96 -10.21 3.11 16.99
N LYS A 97 -9.96 2.15 16.11
CA LYS A 97 -8.90 1.16 16.20
C LYS A 97 -8.05 1.24 14.95
N ILE A 98 -7.17 2.23 14.92
CA ILE A 98 -6.02 2.17 14.02
C ILE A 98 -5.14 1.06 14.60
N VAL A 99 -5.24 -0.11 13.99
CA VAL A 99 -4.45 -1.27 14.37
C VAL A 99 -3.03 -0.96 13.91
N ALA A 100 -2.21 -0.46 14.83
CA ALA A 100 -0.77 -0.40 14.68
C ALA A 100 -0.26 -1.85 14.60
N PHE A 101 -0.38 -2.48 13.43
CA PHE A 101 0.34 -3.69 13.07
C PHE A 101 1.75 -3.30 12.61
N ILE A 102 2.46 -2.57 13.47
CA ILE A 102 3.92 -2.64 13.51
C ILE A 102 4.20 -3.60 14.66
N PRO A 103 4.66 -4.84 14.43
CA PRO A 103 5.30 -5.57 15.50
C PRO A 103 6.52 -4.73 15.89
N CYS A 104 6.44 -4.09 17.07
CA CYS A 104 7.59 -3.57 17.78
C CYS A 104 8.50 -4.77 18.09
N GLN A 105 9.30 -5.19 17.11
CA GLN A 105 10.47 -6.02 17.28
C GLN A 105 11.67 -5.07 17.30
N SER A 106 11.81 -4.31 18.37
CA SER A 106 13.11 -3.75 18.74
C SER A 106 13.35 -4.11 20.19
N GLY A 107 14.07 -5.22 20.34
CA GLY A 107 14.51 -5.74 21.63
C GLY A 107 15.45 -4.75 22.29
N ARG A 108 15.18 -4.53 23.58
CA ARG A 108 16.12 -4.69 24.69
C ARG A 108 17.58 -4.95 24.24
N VAL A 109 18.44 -3.94 24.39
CA VAL A 109 19.77 -4.07 25.00
C VAL A 109 19.97 -2.88 25.91
#